data_AF-A0A7X2H8E0-F1
#
_entry.id   AF-A0A7X2H8E0-F1
#
_cell.length_a   1.000
_cell.length_b   1.000
_cell.length_c   1.000
_cell.angle_alpha   90.00
_cell.angle_beta   90.00
_cell.angle_gamma   90.00
#
_symmetry.space_group_name_H-M   'P 1'
#
loop_
_entity.id
_entity.type
_entity.pdbx_description
1 polymer ?
#
loop_
_entity_poly.entity_id
_entity_poly.type
_entity_poly.pdbx_seq_one_letter_code
_entity_poly.pdbx_strand_id
1 'polypeptide(L)' 'MKRAKINKVFHTPKQKLLLLFDYGDEWRIIVQYLGDAEVQPNEKLPLIMESKGEATDQYGGFEEDEEDEKTN' A
#
# COMPACT_ATOMS: atom_id res chain seq x y z
N MET A 1 -1.59 7.38 19.58
CA MET A 1 -1.08 7.57 18.20
C MET A 1 -1.77 8.76 17.56
N LYS A 2 -1.02 9.66 16.90
CA LYS A 2 -1.59 10.85 16.24
C LYS A 2 -1.90 10.51 14.78
N ARG A 3 -3.16 10.62 14.34
CA ARG A 3 -3.57 10.35 12.96
C ARG A 3 -3.44 11.61 12.11
N ALA A 4 -2.67 11.54 11.03
CA ALA A 4 -2.66 12.57 9.99
C ALA A 4 -3.65 12.18 8.88
N LYS A 5 -4.50 13.13 8.46
CA LYS A 5 -5.34 12.92 7.27
C LYS A 5 -4.48 13.09 6.03
N ILE A 6 -4.71 12.28 5.00
CA ILE A 6 -3.94 12.34 3.74
C ILE A 6 -4.06 13.70 3.05
N ASN A 7 -5.22 14.34 3.16
CA ASN A 7 -5.49 15.68 2.65
C ASN A 7 -4.74 16.82 3.37
N LYS A 8 -3.97 16.52 4.44
CA LYS A 8 -3.04 17.45 5.07
C LYS A 8 -1.65 17.47 4.43
N VAL A 9 -1.36 16.48 3.59
CA VAL A 9 -0.06 16.31 2.90
C VAL A 9 -0.24 16.57 1.41
N PHE A 10 -1.28 15.99 0.82
CA PHE A 10 -1.62 16.15 -0.58
C PHE A 10 -2.78 17.14 -0.74
N HIS A 11 -2.48 18.25 -1.39
CA HIS A 11 -3.36 19.39 -1.64
C HIS A 11 -3.47 19.71 -3.12
N THR A 12 -2.42 19.41 -3.89
CA THR A 12 -2.34 19.69 -5.32
C THR A 12 -1.75 18.48 -6.05
N PRO A 13 -2.26 18.13 -7.25
CA PRO A 13 -1.69 17.07 -8.06
C PRO A 13 -0.17 17.19 -8.23
N LYS A 14 0.47 16.04 -8.41
CA LYS A 14 1.92 15.84 -8.58
C LYS A 14 2.76 15.94 -7.30
N GLN A 15 2.20 16.32 -6.16
CA GLN A 15 2.92 16.22 -4.88
C GLN A 15 3.34 14.78 -4.59
N LYS A 16 4.54 14.64 -4.00
CA LYS A 16 5.15 13.34 -3.71
C LYS A 16 5.47 13.22 -2.23
N LEU A 17 5.32 12.02 -1.71
CA LEU A 17 5.78 11.59 -0.40
C LEU A 17 6.75 10.43 -0.58
N LEU A 18 7.90 10.52 0.09
CA LEU A 18 8.79 9.37 0.26
C LEU A 18 8.32 8.58 1.47
N LEU A 19 7.86 7.36 1.24
CA LEU A 19 7.62 6.36 2.27
C LEU A 19 8.86 5.49 2.36
N LEU A 20 9.58 5.59 3.48
CA LEU A 20 10.62 4.64 3.82
C LEU A 20 9.98 3.51 4.62
N PHE A 21 9.99 2.32 4.05
CA PHE A 21 9.52 1.08 4.69
C PHE A 21 10.72 0.17 4.93
N ASP A 22 10.64 -0.65 5.98
CA ASP A 22 11.74 -1.53 6.41
C ASP A 22 13.08 -0.80 6.57
N TYR A 23 13.41 -0.39 7.79
CA TYR A 23 14.64 0.36 8.05
C TYR A 23 15.92 -0.48 7.90
N GLY A 24 15.83 -1.80 7.73
CA GLY A 24 16.99 -2.65 7.41
C GLY A 24 17.34 -2.56 5.93
N ASP A 25 16.39 -2.91 5.07
CA ASP A 25 16.57 -2.94 3.62
C ASP A 25 16.34 -1.58 2.93
N GLU A 26 15.81 -0.61 3.67
CA GLU A 26 15.53 0.76 3.22
C GLU A 26 14.64 0.85 1.96
N TRP A 27 13.47 0.23 2.00
CA TRP A 27 12.55 0.29 0.87
C TRP A 27 12.00 1.71 0.69
N ARG A 28 12.46 2.37 -0.39
CA ARG A 28 12.09 3.75 -0.72
C ARG A 28 10.94 3.76 -1.73
N ILE A 29 9.73 3.95 -1.23
CA ILE A 29 8.51 3.98 -2.04
C ILE A 29 8.11 5.44 -2.29
N ILE A 30 7.98 5.82 -3.56
CA ILE A 30 7.47 7.14 -3.94
C ILE A 30 5.96 7.06 -4.12
N VAL A 31 5.21 7.72 -3.23
CA VAL A 31 3.77 7.90 -3.35
C VAL A 31 3.51 9.25 -4.00
N GLN A 32 2.78 9.26 -5.12
CA GLN A 32 2.41 10.49 -5.82
C GLN A 32 0.90 10.69 -5.84
N TYR A 33 0.46 11.89 -5.46
CA TYR A 33 -0.93 12.29 -5.63
C TYR A 33 -1.19 12.68 -7.08
N LEU A 34 -1.99 11.89 -7.80
CA LEU A 34 -2.33 12.16 -9.21
C LEU A 34 -3.51 13.11 -9.35
N GLY A 35 -4.46 13.06 -8.43
CA GLY A 35 -5.69 13.86 -8.43
C GLY A 35 -6.82 13.12 -7.72
N ASP A 36 -7.96 13.78 -7.61
CA ASP A 36 -9.19 13.19 -7.11
C ASP A 36 -9.90 12.40 -8.23
N ALA A 37 -10.59 11.34 -7.86
CA ALA A 37 -11.43 10.55 -8.75
C ALA A 37 -12.84 10.44 -8.15
N GLU A 38 -13.85 10.37 -9.01
CA GLU A 38 -15.22 10.08 -8.57
C GLU A 38 -15.32 8.64 -8.10
N VAL A 39 -15.90 8.44 -6.92
CA VAL A 39 -16.16 7.11 -6.34
C VAL A 39 -17.63 6.79 -6.53
N GLN A 40 -17.94 5.65 -7.13
CA GLN A 40 -19.32 5.24 -7.37
C GLN A 40 -20.01 4.87 -6.05
N PRO A 41 -21.34 5.04 -5.93
CA PRO A 41 -22.08 4.56 -4.77
C PRO A 41 -21.84 3.06 -4.54
N ASN A 42 -21.46 2.69 -3.32
CA ASN A 42 -21.10 1.32 -2.90
C ASN A 42 -19.81 0.75 -3.50
N GLU A 43 -18.98 1.57 -4.15
CA GLU A 43 -17.66 1.13 -4.58
C GLU A 43 -16.77 0.82 -3.36
N LYS A 44 -16.18 -0.38 -3.35
CA LYS A 44 -15.34 -0.84 -2.26
C LYS A 44 -13.91 -0.33 -2.46
N LEU A 45 -13.41 0.43 -1.50
CA LEU A 45 -12.05 0.96 -1.48
C LEU A 45 -11.19 0.27 -0.39
N PRO A 46 -9.86 0.22 -0.54
CA PRO A 46 -9.06 0.70 -1.69
C PRO A 46 -9.18 -0.21 -2.91
N LEU A 47 -8.93 0.35 -4.11
CA LEU A 47 -8.98 -0.35 -5.39
C LEU A 47 -7.66 -0.14 -6.16
N ILE A 48 -7.13 -1.22 -6.74
CA ILE A 48 -5.98 -1.16 -7.65
C ILE A 48 -6.52 -1.01 -9.08
N MET A 49 -6.22 0.12 -9.70
CA MET A 49 -6.65 0.43 -11.08
C MET A 49 -5.67 -0.08 -12.13
N GLU A 50 -4.37 -0.02 -11.82
CA GLU A 50 -3.28 -0.45 -12.69
C GLU A 50 -2.13 -0.94 -11.82
N SER A 51 -1.44 -1.98 -12.29
CA SER A 51 -0.18 -2.45 -11.72
C SER A 51 0.79 -2.78 -12.84
N LYS A 52 2.07 -2.51 -12.62
CA LYS A 52 3.12 -2.78 -13.59
C LYS A 52 4.36 -3.31 -12.89
N GLY A 53 4.89 -4.40 -13.45
CA GLY A 53 6.00 -5.13 -12.86
C GLY A 53 5.56 -5.99 -11.69
N GLU A 54 6.53 -6.65 -11.08
CA GLU A 54 6.34 -7.46 -9.87
C GLU A 54 6.92 -6.70 -8.68
N ALA A 55 6.21 -6.71 -7.56
CA ALA A 55 6.77 -6.20 -6.31
C ALA A 55 7.97 -7.07 -5.94
N THR A 56 9.03 -6.45 -5.42
CA THR A 56 10.17 -7.20 -4.89
C THR A 56 9.69 -8.08 -3.74
N ASP A 57 10.29 -9.25 -3.63
CA ASP A 57 9.97 -10.24 -2.62
C ASP A 57 10.29 -9.69 -1.22
N GLN A 58 9.27 -9.56 -0.37
CA GLN A 58 9.42 -9.02 0.99
C GLN A 58 9.57 -10.18 1.96
N TYR A 59 10.83 -10.59 2.20
CA TYR A 59 11.24 -11.81 2.90
C TYR A 59 10.73 -13.04 2.16
N GLY A 60 11.60 -13.64 1.33
CA GLY A 60 11.24 -14.79 0.52
C GLY A 60 10.41 -15.79 1.29
N GLY A 61 9.21 -16.05 0.76
CA GLY A 61 8.13 -16.85 1.33
C GLY A 61 8.22 -17.04 2.83
N PHE A 62 7.37 -16.35 3.59
CA PHE A 62 6.83 -17.03 4.75
C PHE A 62 6.31 -18.36 4.21
N GLU A 63 6.98 -19.48 4.52
CA GLU A 63 6.30 -20.76 4.43
C GLU A 63 5.06 -20.52 5.28
N GLU A 64 3.90 -20.46 4.62
CA GLU A 64 2.64 -20.61 5.31
C GLU A 64 2.81 -21.93 6.05
N ASP A 65 3.12 -21.86 7.34
CA ASP A 65 3.01 -23.01 8.23
C ASP A 65 1.56 -23.48 8.07
N GLU A 66 1.35 -24.45 7.18
CA GLU A 66 0.16 -25.29 7.12
C GLU A 66 0.09 -26.03 8.47
N GLU A 67 -0.31 -25.34 9.54
CA GLU A 67 -0.70 -25.98 10.79
C GLU A 67 -2.05 -26.68 10.55
N ASP A 68 -1.93 -27.92 10.06
CA ASP A 68 -2.78 -29.08 10.29
C ASP A 68 -4.01 -28.84 11.20
N GLU A 69 -5.14 -28.35 10.66
CA GLU A 69 -6.45 -28.70 11.21
C GLU A 69 -6.83 -30.12 10.76
N LYS A 70 -6.16 -31.13 11.34
CA LYS A 70 -6.73 -32.47 11.44
C LYS A 70 -7.78 -32.45 12.54
N THR A 71 -9.02 -32.14 12.19
CA THR A 71 -10.17 -32.42 13.06
C THR A 71 -10.35 -33.94 13.16
N ASN A 72 -10.14 -34.49 14.37
CA ASN A 72 -10.64 -35.80 14.80
C ASN A 72 -12.16 -35.79 14.95
#